data_AF-A0A5D5AMN4-F1
#
_entry.id   AF-A0A5D5AMN4-F1
#
_cell.length_a   1.000
_cell.length_b   1.000
_cell.length_c   1.000
_cell.angle_alpha   90.00
_cell.angle_beta   90.00
_cell.angle_gamma   90.00
#
_symmetry.space_group_name_H-M   'P 1'
#
loop_
_entity.id
_entity.type
_entity.pdbx_description
1 polymer ?
#
loop_
_entity_poly.entity_id
_entity_poly.type
_entity_poly.pdbx_seq_one_letter_code
_entity_poly.pdbx_strand_id
1 'polypeptide(L)'
;MPSTVVHVAIAGLLGVALLGDRFDTRAILVVMGATALIDLDTLIGIYVPGTHRAAFHNVWVVLIPGALLLWDVKFREESYVLNRWGAYGYRVAWVTLVAVLFAHILLDAFFNGVNLFWPVHDRFYDLSGKLMYTNQRGLVQTFVEFDSSTGGVAESTTRGTTEEMHYSTGFDPTRDEPPEDVERIFPIAGTGERFVLTVAGFGTVLFRIAEDLRSEE
;
A
#
# COMPACT_ATOMS: atom_id res chain seq x y z
N MET A 1 -4.05 -5.97 -11.48
CA MET A 1 -3.00 -5.12 -10.89
C MET A 1 -3.66 -3.76 -10.68
N PRO A 2 -3.47 -3.11 -9.53
CA PRO A 2 -3.82 -1.70 -9.40
C PRO A 2 -3.24 -0.94 -10.59
N SER A 3 -4.03 -0.06 -11.19
CA SER A 3 -3.51 0.75 -12.28
C SER A 3 -2.64 1.88 -11.72
N THR A 4 -1.80 2.49 -12.55
CA THR A 4 -1.07 3.72 -12.21
C THR A 4 -1.98 4.78 -11.59
N VAL A 5 -3.21 4.90 -12.10
CA VAL A 5 -4.22 5.83 -11.57
C VAL A 5 -4.57 5.50 -10.11
N VAL A 6 -4.72 4.22 -9.76
CA VAL A 6 -4.99 3.78 -8.38
C VAL A 6 -3.81 4.09 -7.47
N HIS A 7 -2.57 3.77 -7.90
CA HIS A 7 -1.37 4.10 -7.12
C HIS A 7 -1.25 5.60 -6.85
N VAL A 8 -1.43 6.40 -7.90
CA VAL A 8 -1.38 7.87 -7.82
C VAL A 8 -2.49 8.43 -6.94
N ALA A 9 -3.70 7.87 -6.99
CA ALA A 9 -4.80 8.28 -6.14
C ALA A 9 -4.51 8.01 -4.65
N ILE A 10 -4.01 6.81 -4.32
CA ILE A 10 -3.63 6.45 -2.94
C ILE A 10 -2.47 7.33 -2.45
N ALA A 11 -1.45 7.54 -3.29
CA ALA A 11 -0.35 8.45 -2.97
C ALA A 11 -0.83 9.89 -2.76
N GLY A 12 -1.82 10.34 -3.53
CA GLY A 12 -2.49 11.62 -3.34
C GLY A 12 -3.16 11.73 -1.97
N LEU A 13 -3.92 10.70 -1.56
CA LEU A 13 -4.58 10.66 -0.25
C LEU A 13 -3.56 10.70 0.90
N LEU A 14 -2.52 9.87 0.83
CA LEU A 14 -1.43 9.88 1.82
C LEU A 14 -0.70 11.23 1.81
N GLY A 15 -0.41 11.77 0.64
CA GLY A 15 0.29 13.05 0.46
C GLY A 15 -0.47 14.23 1.05
N VAL A 16 -1.78 14.33 0.78
CA VAL A 16 -2.64 15.38 1.34
C VAL A 16 -2.57 15.40 2.87
N ALA A 17 -2.65 14.23 3.50
CA ALA A 17 -2.60 14.14 4.95
C ALA A 17 -1.18 14.40 5.50
N LEU A 18 -0.17 13.72 4.95
CA LEU A 18 1.18 13.70 5.52
C LEU A 18 2.00 14.95 5.19
N LEU A 19 1.68 15.71 4.13
CA LEU A 19 2.36 16.99 3.85
C LEU A 19 2.01 18.07 4.88
N GLY A 20 0.81 18.01 5.48
CA GLY A 20 0.36 18.97 6.50
C GLY A 20 0.48 20.42 6.02
N ASP A 21 1.09 21.28 6.83
CA ASP A 21 1.26 22.72 6.53
C ASP A 21 2.19 23.00 5.33
N ARG A 22 2.86 21.97 4.80
CA ARG A 22 3.72 22.05 3.61
C ARG A 22 2.99 21.57 2.35
N PHE A 23 1.69 21.35 2.43
CA PHE A 23 0.88 21.01 1.28
C PHE A 23 0.77 22.21 0.33
N ASP A 24 1.22 22.01 -0.90
CA ASP A 24 0.95 22.90 -2.03
C ASP A 24 0.91 22.08 -3.33
N THR A 25 0.53 22.72 -4.44
CA THR A 25 0.42 22.08 -5.75
C THR A 25 1.73 21.40 -6.17
N ARG A 26 2.89 21.98 -5.87
CA ARG A 26 4.19 21.41 -6.27
C ARG A 26 4.49 20.17 -5.44
N ALA A 27 4.32 20.24 -4.12
CA ALA A 27 4.56 19.13 -3.21
C ALA A 27 3.70 17.91 -3.56
N ILE A 28 2.39 18.10 -3.78
CA ILE A 28 1.51 16.96 -4.10
C ILE A 28 1.79 16.38 -5.48
N LEU A 29 2.14 17.21 -6.47
CA LEU A 29 2.55 16.74 -7.79
C LEU A 29 3.87 15.97 -7.74
N VAL A 30 4.80 16.31 -6.85
CA VAL A 30 6.02 15.52 -6.62
C VAL A 30 5.68 14.14 -6.07
N VAL A 31 4.81 14.06 -5.05
CA VAL A 31 4.40 12.79 -4.43
C VAL A 31 3.67 11.89 -5.45
N MET A 32 2.68 12.45 -6.14
CA MET A 32 1.89 11.74 -7.17
C MET A 32 2.76 11.35 -8.37
N GLY A 33 3.59 12.27 -8.85
CA GLY A 33 4.48 12.05 -9.99
C GLY A 33 5.52 10.98 -9.70
N ALA A 34 6.20 11.05 -8.56
CA ALA A 34 7.17 10.04 -8.16
C ALA A 34 6.56 8.64 -8.06
N THR A 35 5.32 8.55 -7.57
CA THR A 35 4.57 7.28 -7.54
C THR A 35 4.26 6.77 -8.95
N ALA A 36 3.84 7.65 -9.87
CA ALA A 36 3.57 7.27 -11.25
C ALA A 36 4.83 6.81 -12.01
N LEU A 37 6.00 7.36 -11.67
CA LEU A 37 7.27 7.01 -12.32
C LEU A 37 7.68 5.55 -12.06
N ILE A 38 7.18 4.91 -11.00
CA ILE A 38 7.51 3.52 -10.67
C ILE A 38 7.00 2.55 -11.76
N ASP A 39 5.81 2.81 -12.31
CA ASP A 39 5.22 2.01 -13.40
C ASP A 39 6.00 2.10 -14.72
N LEU A 40 6.94 3.02 -14.85
CA LEU A 40 7.76 3.13 -16.07
C LEU A 40 8.75 1.96 -16.23
N ASP A 41 8.92 1.09 -15.23
CA ASP A 41 9.71 -0.14 -15.41
C ASP A 41 9.08 -1.13 -16.42
N THR A 42 7.79 -0.96 -16.74
CA THR A 42 7.15 -1.57 -17.92
C THR A 42 7.95 -1.31 -19.21
N LEU A 43 8.50 -0.10 -19.37
CA LEU A 43 9.28 0.29 -20.55
C LEU A 43 10.66 -0.38 -20.55
N ILE A 44 11.25 -0.60 -19.37
CA ILE A 44 12.50 -1.38 -19.22
C ILE A 44 12.23 -2.83 -19.61
N GLY A 45 11.07 -3.37 -19.23
CA GLY A 45 10.60 -4.71 -19.58
C GLY A 45 10.56 -5.01 -21.07
N ILE A 46 10.44 -3.98 -21.93
CA ILE A 46 10.51 -4.11 -23.39
C ILE A 46 11.89 -4.59 -23.85
N TYR A 47 12.96 -4.14 -23.16
CA TYR A 47 14.34 -4.42 -23.52
C TYR A 47 14.98 -5.50 -22.65
N VAL A 48 14.57 -5.60 -21.39
CA VAL A 48 15.09 -6.56 -20.41
C VAL A 48 13.91 -7.38 -19.86
N PRO A 49 13.62 -8.56 -20.43
CA PRO A 49 12.50 -9.38 -20.01
C PRO A 49 12.52 -9.70 -18.51
N GLY A 50 11.35 -9.62 -17.88
CA GLY A 50 11.17 -9.91 -16.44
C GLY A 50 11.51 -8.76 -15.49
N THR A 51 11.91 -7.59 -16.00
CA THR A 51 12.18 -6.40 -15.15
C THR A 51 10.93 -5.65 -14.71
N HIS A 52 9.81 -5.84 -15.40
CA HIS A 52 8.51 -5.35 -14.93
C HIS A 52 8.19 -5.99 -13.57
N ARG A 53 7.83 -5.17 -12.58
CA ARG A 53 7.67 -5.56 -11.16
C ARG A 53 8.97 -5.98 -10.44
N ALA A 54 10.11 -5.54 -10.96
CA ALA A 54 11.40 -5.77 -10.33
C ALA A 54 12.26 -4.50 -10.31
N ALA A 55 12.42 -3.82 -11.45
CA ALA A 55 13.40 -2.75 -11.58
C ALA A 55 13.05 -1.53 -10.71
N PHE A 56 11.79 -1.10 -10.67
CA PHE A 56 11.35 0.00 -9.79
C PHE A 56 10.42 -0.46 -8.65
N HIS A 57 9.91 -1.70 -8.70
CA HIS A 57 9.01 -2.27 -7.69
C HIS A 57 9.75 -3.05 -6.58
N ASN A 58 10.87 -2.52 -6.10
CA ASN A 58 11.67 -3.14 -5.04
C ASN A 58 11.89 -2.17 -3.88
N VAL A 59 12.18 -2.70 -2.68
CA VAL A 59 12.33 -1.87 -1.47
C VAL A 59 13.50 -0.90 -1.56
N TRP A 60 14.50 -1.15 -2.40
CA TRP A 60 15.69 -0.31 -2.48
C TRP A 60 15.39 1.08 -3.02
N VAL A 61 14.34 1.22 -3.84
CA VAL A 61 13.83 2.52 -4.32
C VAL A 61 13.42 3.44 -3.17
N VAL A 62 13.04 2.87 -2.01
CA VAL A 62 12.68 3.63 -0.81
C VAL A 62 13.82 3.63 0.21
N LEU A 63 14.41 2.47 0.46
CA LEU A 63 15.40 2.30 1.54
C LEU A 63 16.70 3.05 1.26
N ILE A 64 17.18 3.08 0.01
CA ILE A 64 18.43 3.78 -0.32
C ILE A 64 18.23 5.30 -0.19
N PRO A 65 17.23 5.95 -0.83
CA PRO A 65 17.02 7.38 -0.64
C PRO A 65 16.68 7.75 0.81
N GLY A 66 15.91 6.90 1.52
CA GLY A 66 15.61 7.10 2.95
C GLY A 66 16.86 7.06 3.82
N ALA A 67 17.76 6.08 3.60
CA ALA A 67 19.03 6.00 4.30
C ALA A 67 19.93 7.20 4.01
N LEU A 68 20.00 7.65 2.74
CA LEU A 68 20.75 8.84 2.35
C LEU A 68 20.18 10.11 3.00
N LEU A 69 18.86 10.23 3.09
CA LEU A 69 18.18 11.36 3.72
C LEU A 69 18.39 11.39 5.24
N LEU A 70 18.35 10.23 5.90
CA LEU A 70 18.72 10.10 7.31
C LEU A 70 20.19 10.43 7.54
N TRP A 71 21.06 9.91 6.68
CA TRP A 71 22.49 10.17 6.76
C TRP A 71 22.80 11.66 6.61
N ASP A 72 22.22 12.31 5.61
CA ASP A 72 22.42 13.74 5.32
C ASP A 72 22.01 14.64 6.49
N VAL A 73 20.90 14.33 7.16
CA VAL A 73 20.37 15.18 8.23
C VAL A 73 20.93 14.85 9.61
N LYS A 74 21.26 13.59 9.90
CA LYS A 74 21.71 13.18 11.24
C LYS A 74 23.22 13.11 11.43
N PHE A 75 23.98 12.83 10.37
CA PHE A 75 25.39 12.47 10.51
C PHE A 75 26.35 13.43 9.82
N ARG A 76 25.87 14.30 8.93
CA ARG A 76 26.70 15.35 8.35
C ARG A 76 26.70 16.57 9.27
N GLU A 77 27.83 17.27 9.30
CA GLU A 77 27.95 18.58 9.96
C GLU A 77 27.02 19.61 9.31
N GLU A 78 26.95 19.58 7.98
CA GLU A 78 26.03 20.39 7.18
C GLU A 78 25.18 19.48 6.27
N SER A 79 23.86 19.53 6.47
CA SER A 79 22.88 18.81 5.66
C SER A 79 22.69 19.51 4.32
N TYR A 80 22.96 18.79 3.23
CA TYR A 80 22.72 19.30 1.88
C TYR A 80 21.22 19.54 1.65
N VAL A 81 20.36 18.63 2.10
CA VAL A 81 18.92 18.70 1.87
C VAL A 81 18.31 19.89 2.59
N LEU A 82 18.65 20.07 3.88
CA LEU A 82 18.17 21.21 4.65
C LEU A 82 18.74 22.53 4.14
N ASN A 83 20.01 22.57 3.74
CA ASN A 83 20.61 23.78 3.17
C ASN A 83 19.97 24.15 1.81
N ARG A 84 19.64 23.17 0.97
CA ARG A 84 19.16 23.41 -0.40
C ARG A 84 17.66 23.63 -0.50
N TRP A 85 16.88 22.90 0.29
CA TRP A 85 15.41 22.87 0.22
C TRP A 85 14.71 23.08 1.57
N GLY A 86 15.46 23.24 2.66
CA GLY A 86 14.91 23.49 3.99
C GLY A 86 14.06 22.35 4.53
N ALA A 87 13.34 22.66 5.61
CA ALA A 87 12.37 21.73 6.19
C ALA A 87 11.24 21.37 5.22
N TYR A 88 10.96 22.22 4.23
CA TYR A 88 9.96 21.94 3.19
C TYR A 88 10.38 20.75 2.34
N GLY A 89 11.56 20.80 1.71
CA GLY A 89 12.03 19.70 0.87
C GLY A 89 12.26 18.42 1.64
N TYR A 90 12.74 18.52 2.88
CA TYR A 90 12.89 17.36 3.76
C TYR A 90 11.55 16.65 4.01
N ARG A 91 10.48 17.41 4.29
CA ARG A 91 9.14 16.84 4.49
C ARG A 91 8.60 16.22 3.21
N VAL A 92 8.68 16.92 2.08
CA VAL A 92 8.22 16.41 0.78
C VAL A 92 8.94 15.12 0.40
N ALA A 93 10.25 15.03 0.64
CA ALA A 93 11.04 13.83 0.37
C ALA A 93 10.56 12.63 1.18
N TRP A 94 10.39 12.77 2.51
CA TRP A 94 9.87 11.68 3.34
C TRP A 94 8.46 11.25 2.96
N VAL A 95 7.56 12.21 2.72
CA VAL A 95 6.19 11.89 2.31
C VAL A 95 6.17 11.16 0.97
N THR A 96 7.02 11.58 0.03
CA THR A 96 7.18 10.89 -1.26
C THR A 96 7.65 9.44 -1.06
N LEU A 97 8.64 9.21 -0.20
CA LEU A 97 9.15 7.87 0.07
C LEU A 97 8.09 6.97 0.74
N VAL A 98 7.34 7.51 1.71
CA VAL A 98 6.24 6.78 2.36
C VAL A 98 5.12 6.46 1.37
N ALA A 99 4.75 7.43 0.51
CA ALA A 99 3.75 7.22 -0.51
C ALA A 99 4.18 6.15 -1.53
N VAL A 100 5.41 6.22 -2.06
CA VAL A 100 5.94 5.19 -2.98
C VAL A 100 5.95 3.81 -2.31
N LEU A 101 6.34 3.72 -1.04
CA LEU A 101 6.36 2.46 -0.31
C LEU A 101 4.97 1.84 -0.20
N PHE A 102 3.99 2.59 0.33
CA PHE A 102 2.67 2.03 0.65
C PHE A 102 1.72 2.04 -0.55
N ALA A 103 1.68 3.13 -1.30
CA ALA A 103 0.76 3.28 -2.42
C ALA A 103 1.19 2.49 -3.65
N HIS A 104 2.48 2.11 -3.76
CA HIS A 104 3.01 1.42 -4.94
C HIS A 104 3.64 0.07 -4.59
N ILE A 105 4.81 0.06 -3.95
CA ILE A 105 5.61 -1.17 -3.77
C ILE A 105 4.85 -2.21 -2.96
N LEU A 106 4.38 -1.85 -1.77
CA LEU A 106 3.65 -2.76 -0.89
C LEU A 106 2.27 -3.08 -1.45
N LEU A 107 1.59 -2.11 -2.07
CA LEU A 107 0.28 -2.39 -2.68
C LEU A 107 0.40 -3.49 -3.74
N ASP A 108 1.40 -3.43 -4.61
CA ASP A 108 1.62 -4.43 -5.65
C ASP A 108 2.15 -5.76 -5.11
N ALA A 109 3.04 -5.71 -4.11
CA ALA A 109 3.55 -6.89 -3.42
C ALA A 109 2.41 -7.71 -2.78
N PHE A 110 1.43 -7.01 -2.20
CA PHE A 110 0.26 -7.61 -1.54
C PHE A 110 -0.96 -7.73 -2.47
N PHE A 111 -0.85 -7.35 -3.74
CA PHE A 111 -1.88 -7.62 -4.74
C PHE A 111 -1.58 -8.95 -5.45
N ASN A 112 -0.45 -9.03 -6.15
CA ASN A 112 -0.05 -10.19 -6.97
C ASN A 112 1.48 -10.43 -6.93
N GLY A 113 2.19 -9.86 -5.95
CA GLY A 113 3.63 -10.02 -5.77
C GLY A 113 4.56 -9.17 -6.65
N VAL A 114 5.77 -8.97 -6.12
CA VAL A 114 6.87 -8.20 -6.74
C VAL A 114 8.23 -8.84 -6.43
N ASN A 115 9.25 -8.52 -7.22
CA ASN A 115 10.62 -8.95 -6.95
C ASN A 115 11.30 -8.01 -5.94
N LEU A 116 10.89 -8.15 -4.68
CA LEU A 116 11.05 -7.15 -3.65
C LEU A 116 12.51 -6.73 -3.38
N PHE A 117 13.47 -7.64 -3.62
CA PHE A 117 14.88 -7.43 -3.31
C PHE A 117 15.79 -7.40 -4.54
N TRP A 118 15.23 -7.38 -5.76
CA TRP A 118 15.99 -7.21 -6.98
C TRP A 118 16.77 -5.88 -6.97
N PRO A 119 18.02 -5.81 -7.43
CA PRO A 119 18.81 -6.87 -8.08
C PRO A 119 19.65 -7.71 -7.11
N VAL A 120 19.63 -7.40 -5.82
CA VAL A 120 20.48 -8.08 -4.81
C VAL A 120 20.06 -9.53 -4.63
N HIS A 121 18.75 -9.79 -4.63
CA HIS A 121 18.19 -11.13 -4.55
C HIS A 121 16.97 -11.24 -5.47
N ASP A 122 17.14 -11.98 -6.56
CA ASP A 122 16.17 -12.12 -7.63
C ASP A 122 15.12 -13.21 -7.31
N ARG A 123 14.03 -12.82 -6.62
CA ARG A 123 12.85 -13.65 -6.39
C ARG A 123 11.57 -12.82 -6.23
N PHE A 124 10.50 -13.26 -6.89
CA PHE A 124 9.17 -12.72 -6.66
C PHE A 124 8.58 -13.23 -5.34
N TYR A 125 8.06 -12.29 -4.55
CA TYR A 125 7.34 -12.55 -3.31
C TYR A 125 5.88 -12.13 -3.52
N ASP A 126 4.97 -13.09 -3.38
CA ASP A 126 3.52 -12.85 -3.41
C ASP A 126 2.98 -12.79 -1.98
N LEU A 127 2.45 -11.63 -1.59
CA LEU A 127 1.94 -11.34 -0.25
C LEU A 127 0.42 -11.13 -0.24
N SER A 128 -0.29 -11.64 -1.26
CA SER A 128 -1.73 -11.42 -1.50
C SER A 128 -2.72 -12.03 -0.50
N GLY A 129 -2.23 -12.69 0.55
CA GLY A 129 -3.01 -13.40 1.55
C GLY A 129 -4.07 -12.57 2.32
N LYS A 130 -4.85 -13.24 3.16
CA LYS A 130 -6.04 -12.67 3.84
C LYS A 130 -5.80 -12.48 5.34
N LEU A 131 -6.30 -11.38 5.91
CA LEU A 131 -6.38 -11.15 7.36
C LEU A 131 -7.83 -11.18 7.83
N MET A 132 -8.18 -12.21 8.61
CA MET A 132 -9.53 -12.48 9.08
C MET A 132 -9.55 -12.68 10.60
N TYR A 133 -10.59 -12.20 11.28
CA TYR A 133 -10.88 -12.57 12.66
C TYR A 133 -12.06 -13.55 12.67
N THR A 134 -11.90 -14.69 13.35
CA THR A 134 -12.94 -15.73 13.46
C THR A 134 -13.19 -16.07 14.93
N ASN A 135 -14.46 -16.27 15.28
CA ASN A 135 -14.87 -16.65 16.63
C ASN A 135 -14.33 -18.02 17.08
N GLN A 136 -13.95 -18.88 16.14
CA GLN A 136 -13.43 -20.22 16.42
C GLN A 136 -11.88 -20.27 16.45
N ARG A 137 -11.20 -19.44 15.63
CA ARG A 137 -9.73 -19.51 15.46
C ARG A 137 -8.96 -18.24 15.83
N GLY A 138 -9.64 -17.19 16.33
CA GLY A 138 -9.01 -15.91 16.69
C GLY A 138 -8.59 -15.07 15.48
N LEU A 139 -7.51 -14.29 15.62
CA LEU A 139 -6.91 -13.53 14.50
C LEU A 139 -6.14 -14.51 13.60
N VAL A 140 -6.69 -14.81 12.43
CA VAL A 140 -6.06 -15.64 11.41
C VAL A 140 -5.45 -14.75 10.34
N GLN A 141 -4.12 -14.77 10.27
CA GLN A 141 -3.32 -14.06 9.27
C GLN A 141 -2.64 -15.08 8.37
N THR A 142 -3.21 -15.34 7.21
CA THR A 142 -2.66 -16.33 6.27
C THR A 142 -1.86 -15.58 5.21
N PHE A 143 -0.54 -15.49 5.35
CA PHE A 143 0.35 -14.84 4.38
C PHE A 143 0.75 -15.73 3.18
N VAL A 144 0.23 -16.94 3.08
CA VAL A 144 0.40 -17.79 1.90
C VAL A 144 -0.88 -18.59 1.71
N GLU A 145 -1.66 -18.26 0.69
CA GLU A 145 -2.77 -19.09 0.24
C GLU A 145 -2.75 -19.15 -1.29
N PHE A 146 -2.44 -20.32 -1.84
CA PHE A 146 -2.61 -20.61 -3.25
C PHE A 146 -4.08 -20.87 -3.51
N ASP A 147 -4.80 -19.91 -4.09
CA ASP A 147 -6.00 -20.22 -4.86
C ASP A 147 -6.14 -19.27 -6.06
N SER A 148 -5.76 -19.77 -7.23
CA SER A 148 -5.79 -19.09 -8.52
C SER A 148 -7.10 -19.33 -9.29
N SER A 149 -8.23 -19.54 -8.61
CA SER A 149 -9.45 -20.09 -9.23
C SER A 149 -10.54 -19.09 -9.63
N THR A 150 -10.43 -17.78 -9.37
CA THR A 150 -11.50 -16.83 -9.77
C THR A 150 -11.03 -15.62 -10.58
N GLY A 151 -9.99 -15.77 -11.40
CA GLY A 151 -9.52 -14.77 -12.38
C GLY A 151 -10.51 -14.46 -13.53
N GLY A 152 -11.82 -14.45 -13.27
CA GLY A 152 -12.87 -14.08 -14.21
C GLY A 152 -13.48 -12.73 -13.86
N VAL A 153 -13.48 -11.80 -14.83
CA VAL A 153 -14.34 -10.62 -14.80
C VAL A 153 -15.77 -11.13 -14.90
N ALA A 154 -16.60 -10.91 -13.87
CA ALA A 154 -18.02 -11.25 -13.93
C ALA A 154 -18.68 -10.50 -15.11
N GLU A 155 -19.21 -11.24 -16.08
CA GLU A 155 -19.82 -10.75 -17.33
C GLU A 155 -21.16 -10.00 -17.14
N SER A 156 -21.58 -9.74 -15.89
CA SER A 156 -22.77 -8.93 -15.60
C SER A 156 -22.51 -7.98 -14.43
N THR A 157 -22.63 -6.67 -14.67
CA THR A 157 -22.67 -5.63 -13.63
C THR A 157 -23.99 -5.62 -12.86
N THR A 158 -24.98 -6.40 -13.32
CA THR A 158 -26.23 -6.63 -12.61
C THR A 158 -26.10 -7.94 -11.84
N ARG A 159 -25.90 -7.83 -10.53
CA ARG A 159 -26.04 -8.95 -9.60
C ARG A 159 -27.54 -9.06 -9.27
N GLY A 160 -28.02 -10.30 -9.10
CA GLY A 160 -29.44 -10.62 -8.89
C GLY A 160 -30.13 -9.82 -7.77
N THR A 161 -31.43 -10.05 -7.59
CA THR A 161 -32.21 -9.30 -6.59
C THR A 161 -31.85 -9.68 -5.14
N THR A 162 -32.40 -8.95 -4.17
CA THR A 162 -32.30 -9.33 -2.74
C THR A 162 -32.93 -10.71 -2.46
N GLU A 163 -33.80 -11.20 -3.35
CA GLU A 163 -34.34 -12.57 -3.28
C GLU A 163 -33.38 -13.61 -3.84
N GLU A 164 -32.36 -13.24 -4.61
CA GLU A 164 -31.44 -14.17 -5.27
C GLU A 164 -30.03 -14.14 -4.66
N MET A 165 -29.67 -13.03 -4.01
CA MET A 165 -28.32 -12.78 -3.49
C MET A 165 -28.34 -12.56 -1.97
N HIS A 166 -27.49 -13.31 -1.27
CA HIS A 166 -27.18 -13.11 0.15
C HIS A 166 -25.72 -12.69 0.31
N TYR A 167 -25.46 -11.61 1.04
CA TYR A 167 -24.11 -11.20 1.38
C TYR A 167 -23.80 -11.62 2.82
N SER A 168 -22.94 -12.64 2.97
CA SER A 168 -22.60 -13.15 4.30
C SER A 168 -21.76 -12.16 5.11
N THR A 169 -22.05 -12.08 6.40
CA THR A 169 -21.27 -11.32 7.39
C THR A 169 -21.04 -12.15 8.64
N GLY A 170 -20.16 -11.72 9.54
CA GLY A 170 -19.97 -12.41 10.82
C GLY A 170 -21.24 -12.43 11.70
N PHE A 171 -22.14 -11.46 11.52
CA PHE A 171 -23.44 -11.44 12.23
C PHE A 171 -24.52 -12.25 11.52
N ASP A 172 -24.44 -12.34 10.19
CA ASP A 172 -25.42 -12.98 9.32
C ASP A 172 -24.71 -13.91 8.30
N PRO A 173 -24.24 -15.10 8.74
CA PRO A 173 -23.33 -15.93 7.96
C PRO A 173 -24.03 -16.72 6.85
N THR A 174 -25.32 -17.04 7.01
CA THR A 174 -26.13 -17.83 6.08
C THR A 174 -27.48 -17.16 5.85
N ARG A 175 -28.08 -17.38 4.69
CA ARG A 175 -29.40 -16.81 4.36
C ARG A 175 -30.52 -17.41 5.22
N ASP A 176 -30.45 -18.71 5.44
CA ASP A 176 -31.36 -19.45 6.30
C ASP A 176 -30.80 -19.51 7.74
N GLU A 177 -31.61 -20.04 8.66
CA GLU A 177 -31.25 -20.15 10.07
C GLU A 177 -29.89 -20.86 10.23
N PRO A 178 -28.88 -20.18 10.80
CA PRO A 178 -27.53 -20.72 10.86
C PRO A 178 -27.46 -21.94 11.78
N PRO A 179 -26.76 -23.02 11.37
CA PRO A 179 -26.40 -24.10 12.28
C PRO A 179 -25.70 -23.58 13.54
N GLU A 180 -25.86 -24.26 14.68
CA GLU A 180 -25.28 -23.84 15.96
C GLU A 180 -23.74 -23.67 15.90
N ASP A 181 -23.07 -24.39 15.00
CA ASP A 181 -21.61 -24.43 14.84
C ASP A 181 -21.08 -23.59 13.67
N VAL A 182 -21.91 -22.76 13.04
CA VAL A 182 -21.49 -21.95 11.88
C VAL A 182 -20.30 -21.04 12.22
N GLU A 183 -19.29 -21.03 11.36
CA GLU A 183 -18.14 -20.13 11.51
C GLU A 183 -18.55 -18.68 11.21
N ARG A 184 -18.23 -17.76 12.13
CA ARG A 184 -18.51 -16.33 11.96
C ARG A 184 -17.22 -15.60 11.62
N ILE A 185 -17.16 -15.10 10.39
CA ILE A 185 -15.97 -14.46 9.83
C ILE A 185 -16.15 -12.95 9.82
N PHE A 186 -15.22 -12.25 10.48
CA PHE A 186 -15.12 -10.79 10.46
C PHE A 186 -13.86 -10.39 9.69
N PRO A 187 -13.98 -10.09 8.39
CA PRO A 187 -12.82 -9.70 7.60
C PRO A 187 -12.32 -8.33 8.08
N ILE A 188 -11.06 -8.27 8.54
CA ILE A 188 -10.39 -7.00 8.89
C ILE A 188 -9.77 -6.42 7.62
N ALA A 189 -8.98 -7.24 6.92
CA ALA A 189 -8.47 -6.94 5.60
C ALA A 189 -8.54 -8.21 4.75
N GLY A 190 -9.68 -8.40 4.09
CA GLY A 190 -9.99 -9.63 3.36
C GLY A 190 -9.10 -9.94 2.14
N THR A 191 -8.18 -9.04 1.79
CA THR A 191 -7.13 -9.21 0.77
C THR A 191 -5.87 -8.46 1.19
N GLY A 192 -4.70 -8.85 0.66
CA GLY A 192 -3.43 -8.18 0.98
C GLY A 192 -3.43 -6.69 0.66
N GLU A 193 -3.96 -6.28 -0.50
CA GLU A 193 -4.11 -4.87 -0.86
C GLU A 193 -4.94 -4.08 0.18
N ARG A 194 -6.01 -4.68 0.72
CA ARG A 194 -6.83 -4.06 1.77
C ARG A 194 -6.06 -3.96 3.08
N PHE A 195 -5.16 -4.88 3.35
CA PHE A 195 -4.29 -4.83 4.52
C PHE A 195 -3.32 -3.66 4.41
N VAL A 196 -2.68 -3.48 3.26
CA VAL A 196 -1.80 -2.33 2.99
C VAL A 196 -2.58 -1.02 3.12
N LEU A 197 -3.78 -0.93 2.53
CA LEU A 197 -4.66 0.24 2.67
C LEU A 197 -5.02 0.53 4.13
N THR A 198 -5.34 -0.51 4.91
CA THR A 198 -5.67 -0.40 6.33
C THR A 198 -4.48 0.16 7.12
N VAL A 199 -3.30 -0.43 6.96
CA VAL A 199 -2.08 0.02 7.65
C VAL A 199 -1.68 1.43 7.24
N ALA A 200 -1.70 1.74 5.94
CA ALA A 200 -1.35 3.06 5.43
C ALA A 200 -2.33 4.14 5.90
N GLY A 201 -3.63 3.85 5.86
CA GLY A 201 -4.69 4.76 6.28
C GLY A 201 -4.65 5.05 7.78
N PHE A 202 -4.74 4.01 8.61
CA PHE A 202 -4.69 4.20 10.07
C PHE A 202 -3.34 4.71 10.55
N GLY A 203 -2.23 4.26 9.95
CA GLY A 203 -0.90 4.77 10.26
C GLY A 203 -0.75 6.25 9.95
N THR A 204 -1.31 6.73 8.83
CA THR A 204 -1.34 8.15 8.48
C THR A 204 -2.14 8.97 9.50
N VAL A 205 -3.31 8.49 9.90
CA VAL A 205 -4.14 9.14 10.94
C VAL A 205 -3.38 9.22 12.26
N LEU A 206 -2.82 8.10 12.72
CA LEU A 206 -2.07 8.04 13.98
C LEU A 206 -0.85 8.96 13.95
N PHE A 207 -0.13 9.01 12.83
CA PHE A 207 1.00 9.92 12.65
C PHE A 207 0.54 11.38 12.78
N ARG A 208 -0.58 11.75 12.14
CA ARG A 208 -1.10 13.11 12.20
C ARG A 208 -1.60 13.51 13.58
N ILE A 209 -2.25 12.60 14.31
CA ILE A 209 -2.64 12.84 15.71
C ILE A 209 -1.40 13.06 16.57
N ALA A 210 -0.38 12.22 16.43
CA ALA A 210 0.85 12.35 17.21
C ALA A 210 1.62 13.64 16.89
N GLU A 211 1.56 14.11 15.65
CA GLU A 211 2.16 15.39 15.24
C GLU A 211 1.40 16.59 15.81
N ASP A 212 0.08 16.57 15.78
CA ASP A 212 -0.80 17.61 16.33
C ASP A 212 -0.55 17.80 17.83
N LEU A 213 -0.57 16.70 18.60
CA LEU A 213 -0.30 16.71 20.04
C LEU A 213 1.08 17.28 20.40
N ARG A 214 2.10 17.05 19.56
CA ARG A 214 3.46 17.60 19.78
C ARG A 214 3.58 19.08 19.41
N SER A 215 2.64 19.61 18.64
CA SER A 215 2.64 21.03 18.26
C SER A 215 1.99 21.91 19.32
N GLU A 216 1.22 21.32 20.24
CA GLU A 216 0.58 21.99 21.38
C GLU A 216 1.49 22.07 22.64
N GLU A 217 2.61 21.32 22.66
CA GLU A 217 3.64 21.33 23.71
C GLU A 217 4.72 22.41 23.48
#